data_AF-A0AAX4PJR7-F1
#
_entry.id   AF-A0AAX4PJR7-F1
#
_cell.length_a   1.000
_cell.length_b   1.000
_cell.length_c   1.000
_cell.angle_alpha   90.00
_cell.angle_beta   90.00
_cell.angle_gamma   90.00
#
_symmetry.space_group_name_H-M   'P 1'
#
loop_
_entity.id
_entity.type
_entity.pdbx_description
1 polymer ?
#
loop_
_entity_poly.entity_id
_entity_poly.type
_entity_poly.pdbx_seq_one_letter_code
_entity_poly.pdbx_strand_id
1 'polypeptide(L)'
;MEGSSPAMMVGQPSPPRADSRTSDESPVLVQNDNSATSLENIVSQDSLNVLSAGSQAVLLDEASVGGDAKSQKQFPAIKPFQMPSDDDLFTLREQEREMKRMERMRNKNLQVQDKTTFSSRMSRTCPSDKSMNTIVNPSGAVTAGPGAKSLTGKTAGQLGKSTLSGATSQLVSQRTRLERENMSDFIAKKREIFLVQMSLDTKRAEIRKLEERALQREEALRRSESMLEEDKLRFEEFLRENDEKVKEAITKAEVETKAKQDKVNEIKRLNAAIATLRSELNKYEEQLEDCRKYKQFLDYLTPSEWFEQQEEKRKRLIEKRQKAFKEKLEQWEVEQKKAAEAATAAEQLLEQARTQQEVDANEKALQRARERLAEVQKNPKPQQPATFLTDEEEEQLTSEMHFKHPQQLLDIFAQLEEQNLFLIQNCQETEEALEELKTKYRETKQQMDAEIKGLDSQISSLESSIRVEEEKSRLLRSLTDGGAETKAVATSGGGKTHQGTSLEELSAKVSEVYVRCGFDNDASLSTLQMLTNIEAKLDEYFSIIETMPTEFVEQAEKAKEKERRQRAREEKLEQQKREQERRVQRSLERAQAPVMKKTGKPVMFRSHVVRKKKVGSHNVKKNDEEAELEAFLARV
;
A
#
# COMPACT_ATOMS: atom_id res chain seq x y z
N MET A 1 39.23 -9.21 -75.95
CA MET A 1 39.31 -8.26 -74.82
C MET A 1 38.26 -8.73 -73.82
N GLU A 2 38.53 -9.82 -73.08
CA GLU A 2 39.39 -9.85 -71.89
C GLU A 2 38.82 -8.91 -70.81
N GLY A 3 38.24 -9.35 -69.68
CA GLY A 3 38.03 -10.71 -69.19
C GLY A 3 38.94 -11.06 -68.02
N SER A 4 38.48 -10.88 -66.78
CA SER A 4 39.04 -11.63 -65.63
C SER A 4 38.15 -11.62 -64.37
N SER A 5 38.03 -12.81 -63.81
CA SER A 5 37.69 -13.23 -62.44
C SER A 5 38.24 -14.67 -62.32
N PRO A 6 38.31 -15.34 -61.15
CA PRO A 6 38.08 -14.91 -59.76
C PRO A 6 39.26 -15.30 -58.83
N ALA A 7 39.08 -15.20 -57.50
CA ALA A 7 39.83 -16.03 -56.53
C ALA A 7 39.01 -16.27 -55.25
N MET A 8 38.85 -17.54 -54.85
CA MET A 8 38.36 -17.95 -53.52
C MET A 8 39.54 -18.28 -52.59
N MET A 9 39.40 -18.09 -51.28
CA MET A 9 39.87 -19.14 -50.35
C MET A 9 39.22 -19.11 -48.95
N VAL A 10 39.01 -20.33 -48.46
CA VAL A 10 38.32 -20.81 -47.25
C VAL A 10 39.04 -20.45 -45.93
N GLY A 11 38.29 -20.30 -44.82
CA GLY A 11 38.86 -20.39 -43.46
C GLY A 11 37.93 -20.09 -42.27
N GLN A 12 37.46 -21.12 -41.57
CA GLN A 12 37.02 -21.09 -40.15
C GLN A 12 37.96 -22.01 -39.36
N PRO A 13 38.32 -21.75 -38.08
CA PRO A 13 37.41 -22.07 -36.96
C PRO A 13 37.53 -21.27 -35.63
N SER A 14 36.43 -21.26 -34.86
CA SER A 14 36.25 -21.38 -33.38
C SER A 14 37.15 -20.69 -32.31
N PRO A 15 36.63 -20.43 -31.08
CA PRO A 15 37.18 -19.43 -30.14
C PRO A 15 37.97 -19.99 -28.93
N PRO A 16 38.66 -19.14 -28.16
CA PRO A 16 39.10 -19.42 -26.79
C PRO A 16 38.39 -18.57 -25.71
N ARG A 17 38.54 -19.01 -24.44
CA ARG A 17 37.91 -18.47 -23.22
C ARG A 17 38.69 -17.29 -22.60
N ALA A 18 37.99 -16.62 -21.66
CA ALA A 18 38.47 -15.65 -20.67
C ALA A 18 39.86 -15.92 -20.06
N ASP A 19 40.61 -14.85 -19.76
CA ASP A 19 40.76 -14.38 -18.36
C ASP A 19 41.41 -12.98 -18.20
N SER A 20 41.15 -12.37 -17.04
CA SER A 20 41.95 -11.32 -16.35
C SER A 20 42.11 -9.88 -16.92
N ARG A 21 41.58 -8.92 -16.13
CA ARG A 21 42.13 -7.61 -15.73
C ARG A 21 43.31 -7.00 -16.52
N THR A 22 43.11 -5.76 -17.00
CA THR A 22 43.95 -4.60 -16.61
C THR A 22 43.10 -3.33 -16.61
N SER A 23 43.51 -2.36 -15.79
CA SER A 23 42.80 -1.10 -15.51
C SER A 23 43.50 0.08 -16.15
N ASP A 24 42.77 0.96 -16.83
CA ASP A 24 43.18 2.36 -16.98
C ASP A 24 41.97 3.26 -17.29
N GLU A 25 41.58 4.13 -16.36
CA GLU A 25 40.77 5.32 -16.66
C GLU A 25 41.00 6.38 -15.58
N SER A 26 41.57 7.52 -15.98
CA SER A 26 41.83 8.68 -15.12
C SER A 26 40.74 9.75 -15.32
N PRO A 27 40.32 10.48 -14.27
CA PRO A 27 39.15 11.36 -14.34
C PRO A 27 39.48 12.74 -14.93
N VAL A 28 38.53 13.32 -15.67
CA VAL A 28 38.58 14.72 -16.12
C VAL A 28 37.63 15.58 -15.29
N LEU A 29 38.10 16.77 -14.92
CA LEU A 29 37.44 17.74 -14.05
C LEU A 29 36.10 18.23 -14.60
N VAL A 30 35.15 18.47 -13.69
CA VAL A 30 34.11 19.50 -13.85
C VAL A 30 34.42 20.62 -12.85
N GLN A 31 34.54 21.85 -13.34
CA GLN A 31 34.82 23.03 -12.52
C GLN A 31 33.52 23.55 -11.88
N ASN A 32 33.55 23.73 -10.56
CA ASN A 32 32.69 24.69 -9.87
C ASN A 32 33.34 26.08 -9.97
N ASP A 33 32.54 27.12 -10.18
CA ASP A 33 32.86 28.44 -9.63
C ASP A 33 31.58 29.16 -9.19
N ASN A 34 31.60 29.61 -7.93
CA ASN A 34 30.52 30.40 -7.31
C ASN A 34 30.82 31.89 -7.44
N SER A 35 29.81 32.71 -7.69
CA SER A 35 29.66 34.07 -7.10
C SER A 35 28.38 34.75 -7.60
N ALA A 36 27.74 35.68 -6.88
CA ALA A 36 27.70 35.98 -5.45
C ALA A 36 26.57 37.00 -5.20
N THR A 37 26.32 37.33 -3.91
CA THR A 37 25.57 38.50 -3.38
C THR A 37 24.04 38.54 -3.55
N SER A 38 23.26 39.22 -2.69
CA SER A 38 23.30 39.50 -1.22
C SER A 38 22.07 40.37 -0.86
N LEU A 39 21.76 40.53 0.45
CA LEU A 39 20.70 41.41 1.05
C LEU A 39 19.26 40.89 0.86
N GLU A 40 18.27 40.99 1.78
CA GLU A 40 18.16 41.40 3.20
C GLU A 40 16.74 40.99 3.72
N ASN A 41 16.38 40.82 5.01
CA ASN A 41 17.12 40.73 6.29
C ASN A 41 16.25 40.08 7.43
N ILE A 42 16.87 39.80 8.59
CA ILE A 42 16.33 39.68 9.99
C ILE A 42 14.87 39.22 10.24
N VAL A 43 14.70 38.08 10.95
CA VAL A 43 14.06 37.99 12.30
C VAL A 43 14.71 36.82 13.07
N SER A 44 14.88 36.99 14.39
CA SER A 44 15.70 36.14 15.25
C SER A 44 15.03 34.89 15.82
N GLN A 45 15.85 33.83 15.89
CA GLN A 45 16.05 32.89 17.02
C GLN A 45 15.00 31.83 17.43
N ASP A 46 15.61 30.66 17.68
CA ASP A 46 15.32 29.66 18.72
C ASP A 46 14.20 28.64 18.55
N SER A 47 14.59 27.53 17.88
CA SER A 47 14.83 26.26 18.56
C SER A 47 13.75 25.74 19.53
N LEU A 48 13.03 24.68 19.11
CA LEU A 48 13.00 23.41 19.85
C LEU A 48 12.44 22.28 18.95
N ASN A 49 13.21 21.21 18.80
CA ASN A 49 12.86 20.04 18.00
C ASN A 49 12.23 18.98 18.92
N VAL A 50 11.00 18.51 18.64
CA VAL A 50 10.34 17.45 19.44
C VAL A 50 9.68 16.40 18.54
N LEU A 51 10.37 15.26 18.45
CA LEU A 51 9.92 13.93 18.05
C LEU A 51 10.73 12.96 18.94
N SER A 52 10.31 11.74 19.30
CA SER A 52 9.03 11.03 19.27
C SER A 52 9.26 9.72 20.07
N ALA A 53 8.21 9.13 20.67
CA ALA A 53 8.27 7.84 21.39
C ALA A 53 9.24 7.81 22.62
N GLY A 54 9.18 6.84 23.54
CA GLY A 54 8.22 5.76 23.73
C GLY A 54 8.89 4.57 24.44
N SER A 55 8.40 4.24 25.63
CA SER A 55 8.53 2.96 26.34
C SER A 55 9.81 2.12 26.19
N GLN A 56 10.65 2.08 27.22
CA GLN A 56 10.84 0.88 28.06
C GLN A 56 11.74 1.15 29.26
N ALA A 57 11.48 0.45 30.37
CA ALA A 57 12.28 0.51 31.59
C ALA A 57 13.20 -0.71 31.67
N VAL A 58 14.46 -0.50 32.08
CA VAL A 58 15.38 -1.55 32.52
C VAL A 58 16.09 -1.04 33.78
N LEU A 59 16.09 -1.87 34.83
CA LEU A 59 16.85 -1.62 36.06
C LEU A 59 18.35 -1.60 35.79
N LEU A 60 19.09 -0.78 36.53
CA LEU A 60 20.34 -1.17 37.18
C LEU A 60 20.64 -0.22 38.36
N ASP A 61 21.32 -0.74 39.37
CA ASP A 61 21.68 -0.11 40.65
C ASP A 61 23.18 0.25 40.66
N GLU A 62 23.58 1.23 41.49
CA GLU A 62 24.91 1.43 42.15
C GLU A 62 25.23 2.91 42.50
N ALA A 63 25.43 3.12 43.80
CA ALA A 63 26.39 3.98 44.50
C ALA A 63 26.74 5.44 44.07
N SER A 64 26.40 6.36 44.99
CA SER A 64 27.32 7.32 45.67
C SER A 64 28.11 8.39 44.89
N VAL A 65 27.86 9.67 45.22
CA VAL A 65 28.78 10.55 46.00
C VAL A 65 28.09 11.88 46.32
N GLY A 66 28.43 12.48 47.48
CA GLY A 66 27.69 13.58 48.12
C GLY A 66 27.71 14.97 47.45
N GLY A 67 26.75 15.79 47.88
CA GLY A 67 26.64 17.22 47.57
C GLY A 67 25.59 17.90 48.46
N ASP A 68 26.02 18.60 49.50
CA ASP A 68 25.13 19.35 50.40
C ASP A 68 24.48 20.55 49.70
N ALA A 69 23.18 20.45 49.40
CA ALA A 69 22.35 21.57 48.97
C ALA A 69 21.00 21.54 49.70
N LYS A 70 20.64 22.67 50.32
CA LYS A 70 19.44 22.82 51.17
C LYS A 70 18.16 22.58 50.37
N SER A 71 17.56 21.40 50.51
CA SER A 71 16.28 21.07 49.90
C SER A 71 15.10 21.68 50.68
N GLN A 72 14.56 22.77 50.14
CA GLN A 72 13.17 23.13 50.42
C GLN A 72 12.28 21.98 49.94
N LYS A 73 11.67 21.23 50.87
CA LYS A 73 10.70 20.20 50.52
C LYS A 73 9.46 20.84 49.90
N GLN A 74 9.39 20.87 48.58
CA GLN A 74 8.11 20.96 47.88
C GLN A 74 7.34 19.67 48.18
N PHE A 75 6.17 19.80 48.78
CA PHE A 75 5.23 18.68 48.85
C PHE A 75 4.71 18.41 47.43
N PRO A 76 4.74 17.17 46.92
CA PRO A 76 4.11 16.87 45.65
C PRO A 76 2.61 17.15 45.76
N ALA A 77 2.01 17.71 44.72
CA ALA A 77 0.58 17.98 44.68
C ALA A 77 -0.20 16.65 44.67
N ILE A 78 -0.62 16.20 45.85
CA ILE A 78 -1.41 14.98 46.04
C ILE A 78 -2.76 15.20 45.31
N LYS A 79 -2.96 14.45 44.22
CA LYS A 79 -4.23 14.45 43.49
C LYS A 79 -5.32 13.90 44.43
N PRO A 80 -6.45 14.59 44.63
CA PRO A 80 -7.37 14.34 45.76
C PRO A 80 -8.07 12.96 45.77
N PHE A 81 -7.85 12.12 44.76
CA PHE A 81 -8.41 10.78 44.65
C PHE A 81 -7.36 9.69 44.36
N GLN A 82 -6.06 10.02 44.48
CA GLN A 82 -4.98 9.03 44.40
C GLN A 82 -4.70 8.48 45.80
N MET A 83 -4.90 7.18 46.02
CA MET A 83 -4.55 6.53 47.28
C MET A 83 -3.02 6.57 47.47
N PRO A 84 -2.48 7.01 48.63
CA PRO A 84 -1.04 7.02 48.88
C PRO A 84 -0.43 5.62 48.81
N SER A 85 0.83 5.53 48.39
CA SER A 85 1.59 4.27 48.39
C SER A 85 1.79 3.75 49.82
N ASP A 86 1.87 2.43 49.99
CA ASP A 86 1.97 1.80 51.31
C ASP A 86 3.18 2.30 52.12
N ASP A 87 4.32 2.60 51.49
CA ASP A 87 5.50 3.18 52.14
C ASP A 87 5.27 4.58 52.74
N ASP A 88 4.50 5.45 52.05
CA ASP A 88 4.07 6.74 52.60
C ASP A 88 3.12 6.53 53.80
N LEU A 89 2.29 5.48 53.75
CA LEU A 89 1.36 5.13 54.82
C LEU A 89 2.10 4.61 56.07
N PHE A 90 3.15 3.81 55.89
CA PHE A 90 4.02 3.34 56.97
C PHE A 90 4.83 4.49 57.59
N THR A 91 5.42 5.37 56.78
CA THR A 91 6.21 6.51 57.29
C THR A 91 5.34 7.54 58.02
N LEU A 92 4.14 7.86 57.53
CA LEU A 92 3.15 8.68 58.26
C LEU A 92 2.78 8.06 59.62
N ARG A 93 2.59 6.73 59.67
CA ARG A 93 2.24 5.99 60.88
C ARG A 93 3.40 5.82 61.87
N GLU A 94 4.63 5.95 61.40
CA GLU A 94 5.84 6.06 62.23
C GLU A 94 5.97 7.47 62.82
N GLN A 95 5.80 8.50 61.98
CA GLN A 95 5.81 9.91 62.40
C GLN A 95 4.68 10.23 63.41
N GLU A 96 3.48 9.68 63.23
CA GLU A 96 2.39 9.81 64.23
C GLU A 96 2.79 9.16 65.57
N ARG A 97 3.43 7.97 65.52
CA ARG A 97 3.95 7.30 66.72
C ARG A 97 5.01 8.14 67.43
N GLU A 98 5.92 8.76 66.68
CA GLU A 98 6.98 9.61 67.24
C GLU A 98 6.42 10.91 67.84
N MET A 99 5.52 11.59 67.12
CA MET A 99 4.79 12.76 67.63
C MET A 99 4.04 12.44 68.93
N LYS A 100 3.37 11.28 68.99
CA LYS A 100 2.65 10.80 70.19
C LYS A 100 3.59 10.41 71.33
N ARG A 101 4.80 9.94 71.03
CA ARG A 101 5.87 9.69 72.02
C ARG A 101 6.42 11.02 72.56
N MET A 102 6.66 12.00 71.69
CA MET A 102 7.09 13.36 72.05
C MET A 102 6.03 14.10 72.88
N GLU A 103 4.75 14.02 72.53
CA GLU A 103 3.66 14.61 73.33
C GLU A 103 3.57 13.96 74.72
N ARG A 104 3.75 12.63 74.82
CA ARG A 104 3.84 11.92 76.11
C ARG A 104 5.03 12.37 76.94
N MET A 105 6.20 12.62 76.33
CA MET A 105 7.37 13.15 77.04
C MET A 105 7.14 14.60 77.50
N ARG A 106 6.52 15.45 76.67
CA ARG A 106 6.10 16.81 77.05
C ARG A 106 5.13 16.79 78.24
N ASN A 107 4.12 15.91 78.20
CA ASN A 107 3.11 15.76 79.25
C ASN A 107 3.64 15.09 80.53
N LYS A 108 4.80 14.43 80.52
CA LYS A 108 5.48 13.99 81.75
C LYS A 108 6.05 15.16 82.55
N ASN A 109 6.58 16.18 81.88
CA ASN A 109 7.26 17.31 82.52
C ASN A 109 6.32 18.47 82.93
N LEU A 110 5.05 18.44 82.54
CA LEU A 110 4.02 19.39 83.00
C LEU A 110 3.55 19.07 84.43
N GLN A 111 3.19 20.09 85.21
CA GLN A 111 2.57 19.91 86.53
C GLN A 111 1.11 19.46 86.40
N VAL A 112 0.53 18.93 87.48
CA VAL A 112 -0.81 18.30 87.44
C VAL A 112 -1.92 19.29 87.05
N GLN A 113 -1.81 20.55 87.48
CA GLN A 113 -2.77 21.62 87.16
C GLN A 113 -2.80 22.02 85.68
N ASP A 114 -1.69 21.83 84.96
CA ASP A 114 -1.57 22.19 83.53
C ASP A 114 -2.02 21.05 82.59
N LYS A 115 -2.45 19.90 83.14
CA LYS A 115 -2.87 18.72 82.37
C LYS A 115 -4.37 18.76 82.12
N THR A 116 -4.74 19.20 80.91
CA THR A 116 -6.14 19.19 80.43
C THR A 116 -6.74 17.78 80.54
N THR A 117 -7.90 17.65 81.20
CA THR A 117 -8.60 16.37 81.36
C THR A 117 -9.20 15.86 80.04
N PHE A 118 -9.38 14.54 79.94
CA PHE A 118 -9.81 13.81 78.73
C PHE A 118 -11.04 14.41 78.01
N SER A 119 -12.03 14.92 78.77
CA SER A 119 -13.23 15.56 78.21
C SER A 119 -12.92 16.80 77.34
N SER A 120 -11.87 17.57 77.66
CA SER A 120 -11.46 18.74 76.87
C SER A 120 -10.81 18.38 75.52
N ARG A 121 -10.39 17.13 75.33
CA ARG A 121 -9.65 16.69 74.14
C ARG A 121 -10.54 16.11 73.03
N MET A 122 -11.77 15.71 73.35
CA MET A 122 -12.66 15.04 72.39
C MET A 122 -13.33 15.99 71.38
N SER A 123 -13.44 17.29 71.69
CA SER A 123 -14.18 18.26 70.86
C SER A 123 -13.40 18.86 69.68
N ARG A 124 -12.39 18.15 69.14
CA ARG A 124 -11.52 18.67 68.05
C ARG A 124 -11.27 17.71 66.87
N THR A 125 -12.04 16.62 66.73
CA THR A 125 -11.81 15.63 65.66
C THR A 125 -13.08 15.23 64.88
N CYS A 126 -13.82 16.22 64.37
CA CYS A 126 -14.77 16.04 63.25
C CYS A 126 -14.81 17.33 62.41
N PRO A 127 -14.62 17.30 61.08
CA PRO A 127 -14.98 18.42 60.21
C PRO A 127 -16.51 18.54 60.11
N SER A 128 -17.01 19.77 60.12
CA SER A 128 -18.44 20.06 59.95
C SER A 128 -18.81 20.05 58.47
N ASP A 129 -19.58 19.06 58.04
CA ASP A 129 -20.30 19.11 56.76
C ASP A 129 -21.79 19.37 57.03
N LYS A 130 -22.24 20.59 56.66
CA LYS A 130 -23.64 21.02 56.67
C LYS A 130 -23.80 22.39 56.01
N SER A 131 -23.78 22.38 54.68
CA SER A 131 -24.51 23.40 53.91
C SER A 131 -26.00 23.32 54.22
N MET A 132 -26.68 24.47 54.19
CA MET A 132 -28.14 24.53 54.14
C MET A 132 -28.67 23.81 52.90
N ASN A 133 -29.89 23.27 53.00
CA ASN A 133 -30.83 23.33 51.89
C ASN A 133 -32.26 23.53 52.41
N THR A 134 -32.96 24.54 51.91
CA THR A 134 -34.36 24.90 52.22
C THR A 134 -34.86 25.74 51.04
N ILE A 135 -36.19 25.80 50.83
CA ILE A 135 -36.90 26.23 49.59
C ILE A 135 -37.01 25.02 48.64
N VAL A 136 -38.19 24.49 48.27
CA VAL A 136 -39.43 25.14 47.79
C VAL A 136 -40.71 24.48 48.37
N ASN A 137 -41.71 25.29 48.73
CA ASN A 137 -43.16 24.95 48.80
C ASN A 137 -43.83 25.44 47.49
N PRO A 138 -45.02 24.96 47.02
CA PRO A 138 -46.05 24.22 47.76
C PRO A 138 -46.76 23.07 46.98
N SER A 139 -47.56 22.25 47.69
CA SER A 139 -48.94 21.85 47.30
C SER A 139 -49.47 20.66 48.11
N GLY A 140 -50.79 20.60 48.29
CA GLY A 140 -51.50 19.30 48.34
C GLY A 140 -51.70 18.64 49.70
N ALA A 141 -52.80 19.00 50.34
CA ALA A 141 -53.81 18.04 50.83
C ALA A 141 -53.49 17.02 51.96
N VAL A 142 -54.21 17.25 53.07
CA VAL A 142 -55.00 16.29 53.87
C VAL A 142 -54.39 15.27 54.85
N THR A 143 -55.07 15.23 56.01
CA THR A 143 -55.33 14.11 56.95
C THR A 143 -54.40 13.82 58.13
N ALA A 144 -55.04 13.91 59.31
CA ALA A 144 -54.95 13.02 60.48
C ALA A 144 -53.67 13.00 61.36
N GLY A 145 -53.88 13.19 62.67
CA GLY A 145 -53.00 12.65 63.72
C GLY A 145 -53.34 11.17 64.02
N PRO A 146 -53.16 10.62 65.26
CA PRO A 146 -52.92 11.34 66.53
C PRO A 146 -51.88 10.74 67.51
N GLY A 147 -51.48 11.55 68.50
CA GLY A 147 -51.02 11.11 69.84
C GLY A 147 -49.58 10.56 69.96
N ALA A 148 -49.01 10.42 71.17
CA ALA A 148 -49.35 10.96 72.49
C ALA A 148 -48.17 10.73 73.49
N LYS A 149 -48.15 11.46 74.63
CA LYS A 149 -47.33 11.22 75.85
C LYS A 149 -45.82 11.53 75.74
N SER A 150 -45.10 11.93 76.81
CA SER A 150 -45.45 12.55 78.10
C SER A 150 -44.15 12.98 78.84
N LEU A 151 -44.29 13.70 79.96
CA LEU A 151 -43.32 13.92 81.05
C LEU A 151 -42.07 14.80 80.79
N THR A 152 -42.14 16.06 81.23
CA THR A 152 -41.01 16.75 81.87
C THR A 152 -41.44 17.33 83.22
N GLY A 153 -40.57 17.20 84.22
CA GLY A 153 -40.89 17.45 85.63
C GLY A 153 -40.70 18.90 86.09
N LYS A 154 -41.52 19.25 87.09
CA LYS A 154 -41.48 20.45 87.94
C LYS A 154 -40.09 20.84 88.44
N THR A 155 -39.77 22.13 88.39
CA THR A 155 -39.29 22.93 89.55
C THR A 155 -39.56 24.42 89.30
N ALA A 156 -40.62 24.96 89.90
CA ALA A 156 -40.93 26.40 89.85
C ALA A 156 -40.61 27.05 91.21
N GLY A 157 -39.58 27.88 91.25
CA GLY A 157 -39.15 28.61 92.44
C GLY A 157 -40.03 29.83 92.74
N GLN A 158 -40.95 29.66 93.69
CA GLN A 158 -41.24 30.63 94.76
C GLN A 158 -41.12 32.14 94.42
N LEU A 159 -42.09 32.66 93.66
CA LEU A 159 -42.33 34.11 93.57
C LEU A 159 -42.99 34.63 94.85
N GLY A 160 -42.29 35.48 95.59
CA GLY A 160 -42.79 36.16 96.77
C GLY A 160 -43.89 37.17 96.44
N LYS A 161 -45.15 36.81 96.71
CA LYS A 161 -46.33 37.66 96.49
C LYS A 161 -46.65 38.47 97.75
N SER A 162 -46.12 39.69 97.86
CA SER A 162 -46.44 40.64 98.94
C SER A 162 -46.93 41.99 98.42
N THR A 163 -47.86 41.98 97.46
CA THR A 163 -48.66 43.17 97.11
C THR A 163 -49.76 43.36 98.15
N LEU A 164 -49.50 44.28 99.09
CA LEU A 164 -50.50 44.77 100.04
C LEU A 164 -51.62 45.52 99.30
N SER A 165 -52.81 44.90 99.19
CA SER A 165 -54.04 45.61 98.84
C SER A 165 -54.60 46.32 100.07
N GLY A 166 -55.02 47.58 99.93
CA GLY A 166 -55.34 48.44 101.07
C GLY A 166 -56.51 47.96 101.94
N ALA A 167 -56.29 48.02 103.26
CA ALA A 167 -57.33 48.17 104.27
C ALA A 167 -57.08 49.48 105.02
N THR A 168 -57.27 50.60 104.32
CA THR A 168 -57.16 51.95 104.87
C THR A 168 -58.35 52.22 105.78
N SER A 169 -58.17 52.22 107.11
CA SER A 169 -58.94 53.03 108.09
C SER A 169 -58.73 52.52 109.52
N GLN A 170 -57.68 52.97 110.20
CA GLN A 170 -57.67 53.08 111.68
C GLN A 170 -56.56 53.99 112.22
N LEU A 171 -56.59 55.27 111.85
CA LEU A 171 -55.91 56.32 112.60
C LEU A 171 -56.76 57.59 112.72
N VAL A 172 -56.91 58.03 113.96
CA VAL A 172 -57.36 59.37 114.39
C VAL A 172 -58.80 59.77 114.04
N SER A 173 -59.71 59.46 114.96
CA SER A 173 -60.63 60.51 115.42
C SER A 173 -60.12 61.10 116.72
N GLN A 174 -59.82 62.38 116.63
CA GLN A 174 -59.76 63.36 117.69
C GLN A 174 -60.71 63.08 118.87
N ARG A 175 -60.16 63.10 120.09
CA ARG A 175 -60.64 64.05 121.11
C ARG A 175 -59.51 64.44 122.03
N THR A 176 -59.26 65.74 122.05
CA THR A 176 -58.26 66.46 122.84
C THR A 176 -58.25 66.06 124.31
N ARG A 177 -57.10 65.63 124.81
CA ARG A 177 -56.78 65.66 126.24
C ARG A 177 -55.56 66.58 126.42
N LEU A 178 -55.81 67.80 126.87
CA LEU A 178 -54.79 68.81 127.11
C LEU A 178 -54.03 68.49 128.41
N GLU A 179 -53.02 67.64 128.30
CA GLU A 179 -51.99 67.51 129.33
C GLU A 179 -50.76 68.31 128.84
N ARG A 180 -50.25 69.19 129.71
CA ARG A 180 -49.12 70.07 129.39
C ARG A 180 -47.89 69.21 129.13
N GLU A 181 -47.35 69.24 127.91
CA GLU A 181 -46.07 68.59 127.61
C GLU A 181 -44.96 69.22 128.45
N ASN A 182 -44.18 68.39 129.16
CA ASN A 182 -42.95 68.85 129.78
C ASN A 182 -41.93 69.20 128.68
N MET A 183 -41.11 70.23 128.91
CA MET A 183 -40.11 70.71 127.95
C MET A 183 -39.17 69.59 127.47
N SER A 184 -38.89 68.59 128.32
CA SER A 184 -38.14 67.37 128.00
C SER A 184 -38.71 66.60 126.82
N ASP A 185 -40.03 66.48 126.73
CA ASP A 185 -40.72 65.52 125.86
C ASP A 185 -40.90 66.13 124.46
N PHE A 186 -41.12 67.43 124.39
CA PHE A 186 -41.01 68.20 123.15
C PHE A 186 -39.59 68.13 122.56
N ILE A 187 -38.56 68.26 123.40
CA ILE A 187 -37.17 68.10 122.98
C ILE A 187 -36.88 66.67 122.52
N ALA A 188 -37.43 65.65 123.21
CA ALA A 188 -37.30 64.25 122.81
C ALA A 188 -37.95 63.99 121.45
N LYS A 189 -39.21 64.40 121.25
CA LYS A 189 -39.92 64.30 119.96
C LYS A 189 -39.19 65.05 118.84
N LYS A 190 -38.67 66.26 119.11
CA LYS A 190 -37.85 67.02 118.14
C LYS A 190 -36.57 66.26 117.76
N ARG A 191 -35.89 65.62 118.71
CA ARG A 191 -34.70 64.79 118.46
C ARG A 191 -35.03 63.51 117.70
N GLU A 192 -36.14 62.85 118.03
CA GLU A 192 -36.63 61.66 117.32
C GLU A 192 -36.98 61.99 115.86
N ILE A 193 -37.76 63.05 115.62
CA ILE A 193 -38.05 63.58 114.28
C ILE A 193 -36.77 63.90 113.53
N PHE A 194 -35.78 64.54 114.18
CA PHE A 194 -34.50 64.86 113.56
C PHE A 194 -33.67 63.60 113.23
N LEU A 195 -33.66 62.58 114.10
CA LEU A 195 -32.99 61.31 113.85
C LEU A 195 -33.65 60.54 112.70
N VAL A 196 -34.98 60.50 112.65
CA VAL A 196 -35.73 59.91 111.54
C VAL A 196 -35.44 60.67 110.24
N GLN A 197 -35.48 62.00 110.25
CA GLN A 197 -35.16 62.85 109.10
C GLN A 197 -33.72 62.61 108.61
N MET A 198 -32.73 62.64 109.51
CA MET A 198 -31.32 62.38 109.19
C MET A 198 -31.13 60.95 108.64
N SER A 199 -31.87 59.96 109.16
CA SER A 199 -31.86 58.59 108.64
C SER A 199 -32.48 58.50 107.24
N LEU A 200 -33.60 59.20 106.99
CA LEU A 200 -34.25 59.27 105.69
C LEU A 200 -33.37 59.96 104.66
N ASP A 201 -32.71 61.06 105.03
CA ASP A 201 -31.81 61.78 104.13
C ASP A 201 -30.51 60.98 103.86
N THR A 202 -30.01 60.23 104.85
CA THR A 202 -28.92 59.25 104.65
C THR A 202 -29.36 58.14 103.70
N LYS A 203 -30.57 57.59 103.84
CA LYS A 203 -31.12 56.57 102.93
C LYS A 203 -31.37 57.13 101.53
N ARG A 204 -31.89 58.36 101.40
CA ARG A 204 -32.07 59.08 100.11
C ARG A 204 -30.75 59.41 99.43
N ALA A 205 -29.68 59.66 100.19
CA ALA A 205 -28.34 59.85 99.65
C ALA A 205 -27.76 58.53 99.12
N GLU A 206 -27.87 57.43 99.88
CA GLU A 206 -27.40 56.12 99.43
C GLU A 206 -28.25 55.56 98.28
N ILE A 207 -29.57 55.79 98.26
CA ILE A 207 -30.45 55.46 97.12
C ILE A 207 -29.98 56.19 95.86
N ARG A 208 -29.81 57.52 95.89
CA ARG A 208 -29.32 58.30 94.72
C ARG A 208 -27.96 57.81 94.21
N LYS A 209 -27.07 57.43 95.12
CA LYS A 209 -25.75 56.86 94.78
C LYS A 209 -25.82 55.44 94.20
N LEU A 210 -26.83 54.65 94.60
CA LEU A 210 -27.12 53.36 93.99
C LEU A 210 -27.80 53.51 92.62
N GLU A 211 -28.70 54.48 92.46
CA GLU A 211 -29.34 54.87 91.20
C GLU A 211 -28.29 55.35 90.18
N GLU A 212 -27.37 56.23 90.58
CA GLU A 212 -26.26 56.70 89.73
C GLU A 212 -25.36 55.53 89.29
N ARG A 213 -25.00 54.62 90.22
CA ARG A 213 -24.24 53.39 89.90
C ARG A 213 -25.03 52.36 89.09
N ALA A 214 -26.37 52.42 89.11
CA ALA A 214 -27.22 51.58 88.27
C ALA A 214 -27.24 52.15 86.85
N LEU A 215 -27.49 53.45 86.70
CA LEU A 215 -27.50 54.17 85.43
C LEU A 215 -26.15 54.09 84.72
N GLN A 216 -25.03 54.27 85.42
CA GLN A 216 -23.69 54.09 84.83
C GLN A 216 -23.46 52.65 84.30
N ARG A 217 -24.02 51.63 84.96
CA ARG A 217 -23.97 50.24 84.45
C ARG A 217 -24.92 50.02 83.30
N GLU A 218 -26.13 50.59 83.34
CA GLU A 218 -27.11 50.52 82.27
C GLU A 218 -26.57 51.16 80.98
N GLU A 219 -25.96 52.35 81.07
CA GLU A 219 -25.30 52.96 79.93
C GLU A 219 -24.08 52.17 79.45
N ALA A 220 -23.30 51.56 80.35
CA ALA A 220 -22.17 50.72 79.95
C ALA A 220 -22.65 49.45 79.20
N LEU A 221 -23.72 48.82 79.70
CA LEU A 221 -24.38 47.69 79.04
C LEU A 221 -24.94 48.11 77.69
N ARG A 222 -25.68 49.21 77.61
CA ARG A 222 -26.24 49.74 76.36
C ARG A 222 -25.16 50.11 75.33
N ARG A 223 -24.02 50.65 75.77
CA ARG A 223 -22.86 50.86 74.87
C ARG A 223 -22.29 49.52 74.37
N SER A 224 -22.17 48.51 75.23
CA SER A 224 -21.71 47.18 74.81
C SER A 224 -22.69 46.44 73.90
N GLU A 225 -24.01 46.65 74.09
CA GLU A 225 -25.09 46.13 73.25
C GLU A 225 -25.03 46.78 71.86
N SER A 226 -24.97 48.12 71.79
CA SER A 226 -24.80 48.87 70.54
C SER A 226 -23.54 48.45 69.77
N MET A 227 -22.40 48.25 70.45
CA MET A 227 -21.18 47.77 69.80
C MET A 227 -21.35 46.34 69.25
N LEU A 228 -22.07 45.46 69.96
CA LEU A 228 -22.33 44.10 69.52
C LEU A 228 -23.33 44.05 68.33
N GLU A 229 -24.30 44.96 68.30
CA GLU A 229 -25.19 45.16 67.16
C GLU A 229 -24.43 45.68 65.92
N GLU A 230 -23.52 46.64 66.09
CA GLU A 230 -22.63 47.10 65.02
C GLU A 230 -21.71 45.97 64.50
N ASP A 231 -21.07 45.20 65.39
CA ASP A 231 -20.22 44.07 64.99
C ASP A 231 -21.02 42.97 64.28
N LYS A 232 -22.27 42.73 64.70
CA LYS A 232 -23.20 41.83 64.01
C LYS A 232 -23.49 42.32 62.59
N LEU A 233 -23.84 43.59 62.41
CA LEU A 233 -24.10 44.17 61.08
C LEU A 233 -22.87 44.07 60.17
N ARG A 234 -21.68 44.41 60.68
CA ARG A 234 -20.40 44.27 59.95
C ARG A 234 -20.12 42.82 59.55
N PHE A 235 -20.50 41.85 60.40
CA PHE A 235 -20.34 40.43 60.08
C PHE A 235 -21.35 39.95 59.02
N GLU A 236 -22.61 40.40 59.08
CA GLU A 236 -23.63 40.13 58.05
C GLU A 236 -23.23 40.75 56.69
N GLU A 237 -22.68 41.97 56.69
CA GLU A 237 -22.09 42.61 55.50
C GLU A 237 -20.88 41.85 54.96
N PHE A 238 -19.97 41.40 55.82
CA PHE A 238 -18.81 40.59 55.43
C PHE A 238 -19.22 39.25 54.80
N LEU A 239 -20.23 38.56 55.36
CA LEU A 239 -20.77 37.34 54.76
C LEU A 239 -21.43 37.63 53.40
N ARG A 240 -22.23 38.70 53.29
CA ARG A 240 -22.86 39.12 52.03
C ARG A 240 -21.80 39.39 50.95
N GLU A 241 -20.75 40.13 51.28
CA GLU A 241 -19.63 40.39 50.37
C GLU A 241 -18.84 39.13 50.01
N ASN A 242 -18.68 38.18 50.94
CA ASN A 242 -17.97 36.93 50.67
C ASN A 242 -18.79 36.06 49.70
N ASP A 243 -20.08 35.88 49.97
CA ASP A 243 -21.02 35.17 49.09
C ASP A 243 -21.12 35.82 47.70
N GLU A 244 -21.09 37.15 47.62
CA GLU A 244 -21.05 37.92 46.37
C GLU A 244 -19.76 37.63 45.60
N LYS A 245 -18.59 37.77 46.24
CA LYS A 245 -17.27 37.45 45.64
C LYS A 245 -17.16 35.99 45.20
N VAL A 246 -17.76 35.05 45.93
CA VAL A 246 -17.81 33.62 45.56
C VAL A 246 -18.69 33.42 44.32
N LYS A 247 -19.86 34.06 44.25
CA LYS A 247 -20.73 34.01 43.05
C LYS A 247 -20.08 34.66 41.83
N GLU A 248 -19.40 35.79 42.01
CA GLU A 248 -18.60 36.43 40.95
C GLU A 248 -17.47 35.50 40.46
N ALA A 249 -16.75 34.83 41.37
CA ALA A 249 -15.71 33.88 41.00
C ALA A 249 -16.26 32.67 40.22
N ILE A 250 -17.41 32.11 40.65
CA ILE A 250 -18.08 30.99 39.96
C ILE A 250 -18.55 31.43 38.57
N THR A 251 -19.32 32.52 38.47
CA THR A 251 -19.83 33.00 37.17
C THR A 251 -18.71 33.38 36.20
N LYS A 252 -17.61 33.94 36.68
CA LYS A 252 -16.42 34.21 35.86
C LYS A 252 -15.77 32.90 35.37
N ALA A 253 -15.61 31.91 36.23
CA ALA A 253 -15.10 30.59 35.83
C ALA A 253 -16.02 29.86 34.84
N GLU A 254 -17.34 30.00 34.98
CA GLU A 254 -18.33 29.48 34.03
C GLU A 254 -18.24 30.17 32.66
N VAL A 255 -18.11 31.50 32.63
CA VAL A 255 -17.92 32.27 31.38
C VAL A 255 -16.61 31.89 30.68
N GLU A 256 -15.51 31.77 31.42
CA GLU A 256 -14.21 31.33 30.88
C GLU A 256 -14.28 29.88 30.37
N THR A 257 -14.97 28.99 31.09
CA THR A 257 -15.19 27.59 30.66
C THR A 257 -16.06 27.51 29.41
N LYS A 258 -17.11 28.35 29.31
CA LYS A 258 -17.95 28.45 28.11
C LYS A 258 -17.16 28.96 26.92
N ALA A 259 -16.40 30.05 27.07
CA ALA A 259 -15.54 30.58 26.01
C ALA A 259 -14.50 29.55 25.53
N LYS A 260 -13.91 28.77 26.45
CA LYS A 260 -13.05 27.64 26.11
C LYS A 260 -13.81 26.56 25.31
N GLN A 261 -15.02 26.20 25.73
CA GLN A 261 -15.82 25.19 25.04
C GLN A 261 -16.22 25.64 23.62
N ASP A 262 -16.57 26.91 23.44
CA ASP A 262 -16.88 27.51 22.14
C ASP A 262 -15.66 27.47 21.20
N LYS A 263 -14.45 27.79 21.72
CA LYS A 263 -13.20 27.64 20.95
C LYS A 263 -12.89 26.18 20.62
N VAL A 264 -13.14 25.22 21.52
CA VAL A 264 -12.99 23.78 21.24
C VAL A 264 -13.97 23.32 20.16
N ASN A 265 -15.20 23.82 20.16
CA ASN A 265 -16.20 23.52 19.13
C ASN A 265 -15.79 24.10 17.77
N GLU A 266 -15.25 25.32 17.73
CA GLU A 266 -14.74 25.92 16.50
C GLU A 266 -13.50 25.17 15.96
N ILE A 267 -12.58 24.75 16.82
CA ILE A 267 -11.45 23.89 16.44
C ILE A 267 -11.95 22.57 15.81
N LYS A 268 -12.99 21.94 16.38
CA LYS A 268 -13.62 20.74 15.79
C LYS A 268 -14.22 21.04 14.41
N ARG A 269 -14.92 22.18 14.25
CA ARG A 269 -15.52 22.61 12.98
C ARG A 269 -14.45 22.86 11.91
N LEU A 270 -13.37 23.55 12.26
CA LEU A 270 -12.24 23.81 11.37
C LEU A 270 -11.50 22.52 10.99
N ASN A 271 -11.27 21.61 11.95
CA ASN A 271 -10.67 20.31 11.66
C ASN A 271 -11.53 19.45 10.72
N ALA A 272 -12.86 19.49 10.86
CA ALA A 272 -13.77 18.82 9.93
C ALA A 272 -13.69 19.45 8.53
N ALA A 273 -13.68 20.78 8.42
CA ALA A 273 -13.51 21.47 7.14
C ALA A 273 -12.15 21.17 6.48
N ILE A 274 -11.06 21.11 7.26
CA ILE A 274 -9.73 20.70 6.79
C ILE A 274 -9.74 19.26 6.29
N ALA A 275 -10.43 18.34 6.97
CA ALA A 275 -10.56 16.94 6.52
C ALA A 275 -11.35 16.84 5.20
N THR A 276 -12.44 17.59 5.05
CA THR A 276 -13.22 17.68 3.80
C THR A 276 -12.35 18.24 2.66
N LEU A 277 -11.71 19.40 2.86
CA LEU A 277 -10.83 20.03 1.86
C LEU A 277 -9.65 19.14 1.48
N ARG A 278 -9.08 18.36 2.40
CA ARG A 278 -8.03 17.37 2.09
C ARG A 278 -8.56 16.22 1.23
N SER A 279 -9.78 15.74 1.48
CA SER A 279 -10.41 14.71 0.66
C SER A 279 -10.77 15.22 -0.74
N GLU A 280 -11.20 16.47 -0.84
CA GLU A 280 -11.46 17.12 -2.13
C GLU A 280 -10.16 17.36 -2.90
N LEU A 281 -9.13 17.87 -2.22
CA LEU A 281 -7.79 18.08 -2.79
C LEU A 281 -7.19 16.77 -3.32
N ASN A 282 -7.21 15.69 -2.55
CA ASN A 282 -6.73 14.37 -3.01
C ASN A 282 -7.53 13.86 -4.22
N LYS A 283 -8.84 14.11 -4.27
CA LYS A 283 -9.67 13.76 -5.44
C LYS A 283 -9.28 14.59 -6.66
N TYR A 284 -9.03 15.88 -6.50
CA TYR A 284 -8.56 16.74 -7.59
C TYR A 284 -7.13 16.38 -8.02
N GLU A 285 -6.24 15.97 -7.11
CA GLU A 285 -4.91 15.46 -7.44
C GLU A 285 -4.98 14.16 -8.25
N GLU A 286 -5.81 13.19 -7.86
CA GLU A 286 -6.05 11.95 -8.62
C GLU A 286 -6.61 12.25 -10.02
N GLN A 287 -7.62 13.11 -10.11
CA GLN A 287 -8.17 13.57 -11.39
C GLN A 287 -7.12 14.28 -12.26
N LEU A 288 -6.24 15.08 -11.64
CA LEU A 288 -5.18 15.81 -12.33
C LEU A 288 -4.05 14.87 -12.78
N GLU A 289 -3.73 13.83 -12.01
CA GLU A 289 -2.84 12.75 -12.45
C GLU A 289 -3.40 11.97 -13.64
N ASP A 290 -4.70 11.65 -13.64
CA ASP A 290 -5.35 11.01 -14.78
C ASP A 290 -5.37 11.95 -16.00
N CYS A 291 -5.71 13.23 -15.82
CA CYS A 291 -5.58 14.23 -16.89
C CYS A 291 -4.13 14.37 -17.40
N ARG A 292 -3.10 14.23 -16.55
CA ARG A 292 -1.68 14.19 -16.96
C ARG A 292 -1.37 12.93 -17.78
N LYS A 293 -1.86 11.75 -17.36
CA LYS A 293 -1.70 10.49 -18.12
C LYS A 293 -2.38 10.60 -19.49
N TYR A 294 -3.60 11.11 -19.54
CA TYR A 294 -4.33 11.36 -20.79
C TYR A 294 -3.62 12.39 -21.65
N LYS A 295 -3.10 13.48 -21.08
CA LYS A 295 -2.27 14.45 -21.84
C LYS A 295 -1.04 13.78 -22.43
N GLN A 296 -0.24 13.04 -21.64
CA GLN A 296 0.95 12.34 -22.13
C GLN A 296 0.62 11.35 -23.26
N PHE A 297 -0.51 10.67 -23.16
CA PHE A 297 -1.00 9.76 -24.19
C PHE A 297 -1.44 10.50 -25.47
N LEU A 298 -2.16 11.61 -25.36
CA LEU A 298 -2.52 12.46 -26.50
C LEU A 298 -1.28 13.13 -27.11
N ASP A 299 -0.31 13.54 -26.31
CA ASP A 299 0.97 14.11 -26.77
C ASP A 299 1.78 13.07 -27.55
N TYR A 300 1.75 11.78 -27.14
CA TYR A 300 2.37 10.67 -27.88
C TYR A 300 1.71 10.38 -29.24
N LEU A 301 0.38 10.49 -29.32
CA LEU A 301 -0.37 10.31 -30.57
C LEU A 301 -0.39 11.55 -31.47
N THR A 302 -0.07 12.73 -30.93
CA THR A 302 -0.07 13.99 -31.70
C THR A 302 1.19 14.06 -32.56
N PRO A 303 1.09 14.25 -33.89
CA PRO A 303 2.25 14.37 -34.76
C PRO A 303 3.19 15.52 -34.36
N SER A 304 4.51 15.32 -34.47
CA SER A 304 5.52 16.33 -34.14
C SER A 304 5.34 17.64 -34.90
N GLU A 305 4.90 17.57 -36.16
CA GLU A 305 4.57 18.73 -37.01
C GLU A 305 3.57 19.69 -36.34
N TRP A 306 2.66 19.17 -35.51
CA TRP A 306 1.68 20.00 -34.83
C TRP A 306 2.30 20.78 -33.66
N PHE A 307 3.23 20.17 -32.92
CA PHE A 307 4.01 20.85 -31.89
C PHE A 307 4.92 21.92 -32.51
N GLU A 308 5.56 21.63 -33.64
CA GLU A 308 6.37 22.60 -34.38
C GLU A 308 5.54 23.82 -34.83
N GLN A 309 4.31 23.61 -35.33
CA GLN A 309 3.39 24.70 -35.68
C GLN A 309 2.99 25.55 -34.46
N GLN A 310 2.75 24.94 -33.30
CA GLN A 310 2.44 25.68 -32.07
C GLN A 310 3.66 26.44 -31.52
N GLU A 311 4.86 25.85 -31.58
CA GLU A 311 6.10 26.57 -31.30
C GLU A 311 6.32 27.75 -32.24
N GLU A 312 6.03 27.60 -33.53
CA GLU A 312 6.16 28.68 -34.49
C GLU A 312 5.17 29.82 -34.22
N LYS A 313 3.91 29.49 -33.88
CA LYS A 313 2.94 30.48 -33.37
C LYS A 313 3.47 31.20 -32.13
N ARG A 314 4.00 30.47 -31.13
CA ARG A 314 4.61 31.02 -29.91
C ARG A 314 5.76 31.99 -30.23
N LYS A 315 6.68 31.59 -31.11
CA LYS A 315 7.81 32.41 -31.59
C LYS A 315 7.31 33.67 -32.30
N ARG A 316 6.35 33.56 -33.22
CA ARG A 316 5.75 34.70 -33.95
C ARG A 316 5.07 35.71 -33.01
N LEU A 317 4.40 35.26 -31.94
CA LEU A 317 3.83 36.16 -30.92
C LEU A 317 4.93 36.93 -30.17
N ILE A 318 5.96 36.22 -29.69
CA ILE A 318 7.11 36.82 -29.00
C ILE A 318 7.84 37.83 -29.90
N GLU A 319 8.10 37.48 -31.17
CA GLU A 319 8.70 38.37 -32.17
C GLU A 319 7.85 39.62 -32.43
N LYS A 320 6.52 39.47 -32.55
CA LYS A 320 5.60 40.60 -32.72
C LYS A 320 5.65 41.55 -31.51
N ARG A 321 5.70 41.00 -30.29
CA ARG A 321 5.85 41.76 -29.04
C ARG A 321 7.20 42.46 -28.95
N GLN A 322 8.30 41.79 -29.30
CA GLN A 322 9.64 42.38 -29.36
C GLN A 322 9.74 43.48 -30.43
N LYS A 323 9.11 43.30 -31.60
CA LYS A 323 9.08 44.31 -32.67
C LYS A 323 8.30 45.55 -32.24
N ALA A 324 7.12 45.38 -31.65
CA ALA A 324 6.33 46.49 -31.09
C ALA A 324 7.07 47.21 -29.95
N PHE A 325 7.89 46.50 -29.17
CA PHE A 325 8.77 47.13 -28.18
C PHE A 325 9.90 47.94 -28.83
N LYS A 326 10.61 47.38 -29.82
CA LYS A 326 11.67 48.09 -30.56
C LYS A 326 11.13 49.39 -31.17
N GLU A 327 9.96 49.33 -31.81
CA GLU A 327 9.30 50.50 -32.38
C GLU A 327 8.97 51.57 -31.32
N LYS A 328 8.43 51.18 -30.15
CA LYS A 328 8.19 52.10 -29.02
C LYS A 328 9.47 52.69 -28.45
N LEU A 329 10.55 51.90 -28.39
CA LEU A 329 11.85 52.35 -27.91
C LEU A 329 12.48 53.36 -28.88
N GLU A 330 12.45 53.08 -30.18
CA GLU A 330 12.88 53.99 -31.23
C GLU A 330 12.07 55.31 -31.22
N GLN A 331 10.75 55.23 -31.06
CA GLN A 331 9.88 56.41 -30.92
C GLN A 331 10.28 57.26 -29.70
N TRP A 332 10.49 56.64 -28.53
CA TRP A 332 10.93 57.33 -27.32
C TRP A 332 12.32 57.96 -27.49
N GLU A 333 13.28 57.26 -28.09
CA GLU A 333 14.62 57.81 -28.36
C GLU A 333 14.60 58.97 -29.37
N VAL A 334 13.75 58.90 -30.39
CA VAL A 334 13.54 60.00 -31.35
C VAL A 334 12.87 61.20 -30.68
N GLU A 335 11.93 61.00 -29.76
CA GLU A 335 11.27 62.09 -29.04
C GLU A 335 12.24 62.79 -28.07
N GLN A 336 13.04 62.03 -27.31
CA GLN A 336 14.12 62.57 -26.46
C GLN A 336 15.13 63.40 -27.28
N LYS A 337 15.60 62.86 -28.42
CA LYS A 337 16.54 63.56 -29.30
C LYS A 337 15.95 64.85 -29.86
N LYS A 338 14.72 64.81 -30.41
CA LYS A 338 14.04 66.00 -30.93
C LYS A 338 13.81 67.07 -29.87
N ALA A 339 13.47 66.68 -28.63
CA ALA A 339 13.31 67.63 -27.54
C ALA A 339 14.65 68.28 -27.13
N ALA A 340 15.74 67.50 -27.14
CA ALA A 340 17.09 68.01 -26.85
C ALA A 340 17.59 68.94 -27.98
N GLU A 341 17.44 68.54 -29.24
CA GLU A 341 17.77 69.35 -30.42
C GLU A 341 16.95 70.65 -30.49
N ALA A 342 15.67 70.62 -30.11
CA ALA A 342 14.85 71.83 -30.02
C ALA A 342 15.32 72.80 -28.91
N ALA A 343 15.80 72.27 -27.78
CA ALA A 343 16.36 73.09 -26.70
C ALA A 343 17.69 73.73 -27.10
N THR A 344 18.61 72.97 -27.72
CA THR A 344 19.90 73.52 -28.19
C THR A 344 19.73 74.49 -29.35
N ALA A 345 18.78 74.26 -30.27
CA ALA A 345 18.45 75.20 -31.34
C ALA A 345 17.87 76.52 -30.78
N ALA A 346 16.99 76.46 -29.77
CA ALA A 346 16.46 77.66 -29.12
C ALA A 346 17.55 78.45 -28.36
N GLU A 347 18.55 77.75 -27.81
CA GLU A 347 19.71 78.35 -27.13
C GLU A 347 20.64 79.07 -28.13
N GLN A 348 20.91 78.45 -29.28
CA GLN A 348 21.66 79.08 -30.38
C GLN A 348 20.94 80.30 -30.97
N LEU A 349 19.60 80.28 -31.06
CA LEU A 349 18.82 81.44 -31.51
C LEU A 349 18.86 82.59 -30.49
N LEU A 350 18.89 82.30 -29.18
CA LEU A 350 19.07 83.30 -28.14
C LEU A 350 20.48 83.94 -28.23
N GLU A 351 21.52 83.15 -28.44
CA GLU A 351 22.90 83.63 -28.61
C GLU A 351 23.08 84.50 -29.88
N GLN A 352 22.32 84.24 -30.93
CA GLN A 352 22.39 84.99 -32.20
C GLN A 352 21.52 86.27 -32.24
N ALA A 353 20.68 86.51 -31.22
CA ALA A 353 19.79 87.67 -31.17
C ALA A 353 20.56 88.99 -31.08
N ARG A 354 20.12 90.03 -31.81
CA ARG A 354 20.82 91.33 -31.88
C ARG A 354 20.02 92.50 -31.33
N THR A 355 18.71 92.34 -31.18
CA THR A 355 17.81 93.36 -30.63
C THR A 355 17.15 92.89 -29.34
N GLN A 356 16.80 93.81 -28.44
CA GLN A 356 16.18 93.46 -27.16
C GLN A 356 14.85 92.69 -27.34
N GLN A 357 14.07 93.01 -28.37
CA GLN A 357 12.82 92.30 -28.66
C GLN A 357 13.03 90.85 -29.12
N GLU A 358 14.12 90.58 -29.85
CA GLU A 358 14.51 89.21 -30.23
C GLU A 358 15.00 88.41 -29.03
N VAL A 359 15.77 89.04 -28.12
CA VAL A 359 16.23 88.41 -26.87
C VAL A 359 15.03 87.99 -26.01
N ASP A 360 14.11 88.92 -25.72
CA ASP A 360 12.91 88.65 -24.91
C ASP A 360 11.96 87.60 -25.53
N ALA A 361 12.01 87.42 -26.85
CA ALA A 361 11.24 86.41 -27.58
C ALA A 361 11.93 85.04 -27.58
N ASN A 362 13.24 85.01 -27.83
CA ASN A 362 14.04 83.79 -27.87
C ASN A 362 14.25 83.21 -26.47
N GLU A 363 14.31 84.03 -25.41
CA GLU A 363 14.34 83.56 -24.02
C GLU A 363 13.05 82.80 -23.66
N LYS A 364 11.88 83.32 -24.06
CA LYS A 364 10.59 82.62 -23.90
C LYS A 364 10.50 81.35 -24.75
N ALA A 365 11.13 81.33 -25.93
CA ALA A 365 11.21 80.14 -26.77
C ALA A 365 12.11 79.07 -26.13
N LEU A 366 13.28 79.46 -25.60
CA LEU A 366 14.20 78.59 -24.87
C LEU A 366 13.57 78.04 -23.59
N GLN A 367 12.84 78.87 -22.83
CA GLN A 367 12.11 78.42 -21.65
C GLN A 367 11.09 77.34 -22.02
N ARG A 368 10.25 77.56 -23.04
CA ARG A 368 9.30 76.55 -23.54
C ARG A 368 9.98 75.28 -24.05
N ALA A 369 11.14 75.40 -24.71
CA ALA A 369 11.89 74.25 -25.21
C ALA A 369 12.52 73.44 -24.05
N ARG A 370 13.03 74.10 -23.01
CA ARG A 370 13.54 73.46 -21.79
C ARG A 370 12.43 72.83 -20.95
N GLU A 371 11.26 73.48 -20.85
CA GLU A 371 10.07 72.91 -20.21
C GLU A 371 9.62 71.63 -20.93
N ARG A 372 9.54 71.66 -22.27
CA ARG A 372 9.21 70.47 -23.09
C ARG A 372 10.27 69.37 -22.97
N LEU A 373 11.56 69.71 -22.93
CA LEU A 373 12.63 68.73 -22.70
C LEU A 373 12.50 68.07 -21.32
N ALA A 374 12.24 68.85 -20.27
CA ALA A 374 12.01 68.33 -18.92
C ALA A 374 10.72 67.48 -18.83
N GLU A 375 9.70 67.77 -19.63
CA GLU A 375 8.48 66.98 -19.73
C GLU A 375 8.73 65.63 -20.44
N VAL A 376 9.43 65.64 -21.58
CA VAL A 376 9.80 64.41 -22.31
C VAL A 376 10.79 63.55 -21.49
N GLN A 377 11.72 64.15 -20.73
CA GLN A 377 12.62 63.42 -19.82
C GLN A 377 11.89 62.76 -18.63
N LYS A 378 10.69 63.23 -18.24
CA LYS A 378 9.87 62.57 -17.23
C LYS A 378 9.19 61.29 -17.75
N ASN A 379 9.03 61.14 -19.06
CA ASN A 379 8.44 59.91 -19.62
C ASN A 379 9.39 58.73 -19.39
N PRO A 380 9.00 57.71 -18.59
CA PRO A 380 9.88 56.60 -18.25
C PRO A 380 10.29 55.84 -19.52
N LYS A 381 11.56 55.44 -19.58
CA LYS A 381 12.08 54.63 -20.69
C LYS A 381 11.25 53.34 -20.83
N PRO A 382 10.81 52.97 -22.06
CA PRO A 382 10.12 51.72 -22.28
C PRO A 382 10.90 50.52 -21.69
N GLN A 383 10.25 49.78 -20.79
CA GLN A 383 10.82 48.58 -20.17
C GLN A 383 10.78 47.42 -21.17
N GLN A 384 11.87 46.63 -21.22
CA GLN A 384 11.92 45.46 -22.08
C GLN A 384 10.77 44.50 -21.75
N PRO A 385 10.02 43.99 -22.76
CA PRO A 385 9.02 42.97 -22.52
C PRO A 385 9.69 41.69 -22.03
N ALA A 386 8.96 40.93 -21.23
CA ALA A 386 9.33 39.55 -20.92
C ALA A 386 9.65 38.76 -22.21
N THR A 387 10.65 37.88 -22.13
CA THR A 387 10.99 36.92 -23.19
C THR A 387 10.01 35.75 -23.27
N PHE A 388 9.18 35.61 -22.24
CA PHE A 388 8.08 34.66 -22.11
C PHE A 388 6.74 35.32 -22.46
N LEU A 389 5.79 34.50 -22.93
CA LEU A 389 4.40 34.92 -23.08
C LEU A 389 3.82 35.32 -21.71
N THR A 390 2.74 36.09 -21.71
CA THR A 390 1.90 36.20 -20.51
C THR A 390 1.11 34.90 -20.30
N ASP A 391 0.73 34.61 -19.06
CA ASP A 391 -0.03 33.40 -18.70
C ASP A 391 -1.32 33.28 -19.54
N GLU A 392 -2.00 34.41 -19.83
CA GLU A 392 -3.19 34.46 -20.69
C GLU A 392 -2.89 34.10 -22.16
N GLU A 393 -1.76 34.54 -22.72
CA GLU A 393 -1.32 34.21 -24.08
C GLU A 393 -0.89 32.73 -24.18
N GLU A 394 -0.28 32.19 -23.13
CA GLU A 394 0.15 30.79 -23.06
C GLU A 394 -1.06 29.84 -22.82
N GLU A 395 -2.03 30.23 -22.00
CA GLU A 395 -3.30 29.52 -21.81
C GLU A 395 -4.13 29.49 -23.11
N GLN A 396 -4.20 30.59 -23.86
CA GLN A 396 -4.86 30.62 -25.17
C GLN A 396 -4.20 29.68 -26.18
N LEU A 397 -2.86 29.61 -26.20
CA LEU A 397 -2.12 28.76 -27.13
C LEU A 397 -2.20 27.28 -26.74
N THR A 398 -2.15 26.96 -25.44
CA THR A 398 -2.23 25.59 -24.92
C THR A 398 -3.66 25.03 -24.87
N SER A 399 -4.69 25.89 -24.85
CA SER A 399 -6.10 25.50 -24.99
C SER A 399 -6.43 24.91 -26.36
N GLU A 400 -5.66 25.27 -27.40
CA GLU A 400 -5.85 24.71 -28.74
C GLU A 400 -5.22 23.31 -28.81
N MET A 401 -5.98 22.24 -28.54
CA MET A 401 -5.52 20.84 -28.70
C MET A 401 -5.56 20.36 -30.16
N HIS A 402 -4.76 19.34 -30.52
CA HIS A 402 -4.79 18.69 -31.84
C HIS A 402 -6.15 17.99 -32.10
N PHE A 403 -6.55 17.10 -31.18
CA PHE A 403 -7.82 16.38 -31.24
C PHE A 403 -8.97 17.29 -30.80
N LYS A 404 -10.00 17.41 -31.66
CA LYS A 404 -11.21 18.22 -31.41
C LYS A 404 -12.46 17.37 -31.14
N HIS A 405 -12.48 16.13 -31.62
CA HIS A 405 -13.61 15.21 -31.49
C HIS A 405 -13.14 13.83 -31.02
N PRO A 406 -13.83 13.18 -30.04
CA PRO A 406 -13.42 11.86 -29.54
C PRO A 406 -13.34 10.78 -30.62
N GLN A 407 -14.14 10.89 -31.69
CA GLN A 407 -14.11 9.98 -32.83
C GLN A 407 -12.73 9.89 -33.48
N GLN A 408 -11.99 11.01 -33.60
CA GLN A 408 -10.67 11.04 -34.22
C GLN A 408 -9.68 10.08 -33.54
N LEU A 409 -9.79 9.92 -32.22
CA LEU A 409 -8.96 8.99 -31.45
C LEU A 409 -9.40 7.54 -31.65
N LEU A 410 -10.71 7.29 -31.73
CA LEU A 410 -11.27 5.96 -32.02
C LEU A 410 -10.93 5.51 -33.45
N ASP A 411 -10.92 6.43 -34.41
CA ASP A 411 -10.53 6.16 -35.80
C ASP A 411 -9.04 5.78 -35.90
N ILE A 412 -8.16 6.43 -35.11
CA ILE A 412 -6.74 6.06 -34.99
C ILE A 412 -6.59 4.68 -34.34
N PHE A 413 -7.35 4.38 -33.29
CA PHE A 413 -7.35 3.04 -32.70
C PHE A 413 -7.81 1.97 -33.69
N ALA A 414 -8.90 2.21 -34.43
CA ALA A 414 -9.38 1.29 -35.46
C ALA A 414 -8.34 1.06 -36.57
N GLN A 415 -7.63 2.11 -37.01
CA GLN A 415 -6.53 1.99 -37.96
C GLN A 415 -5.34 1.20 -37.39
N LEU A 416 -4.98 1.40 -36.11
CA LEU A 416 -3.93 0.63 -35.45
C LEU A 416 -4.35 -0.83 -35.23
N GLU A 417 -5.62 -1.10 -34.95
CA GLU A 417 -6.19 -2.45 -34.87
C GLU A 417 -6.14 -3.15 -36.24
N GLU A 418 -6.54 -2.46 -37.31
CA GLU A 418 -6.46 -2.95 -38.69
C GLU A 418 -5.01 -3.23 -39.12
N GLN A 419 -4.07 -2.31 -38.83
CA GLN A 419 -2.64 -2.48 -39.10
C GLN A 419 -2.03 -3.64 -38.32
N ASN A 420 -2.37 -3.79 -37.03
CA ASN A 420 -1.90 -4.91 -36.21
C ASN A 420 -2.49 -6.24 -36.69
N LEU A 421 -3.76 -6.28 -37.07
CA LEU A 421 -4.39 -7.47 -37.64
C LEU A 421 -3.77 -7.86 -38.98
N PHE A 422 -3.52 -6.88 -39.86
CA PHE A 422 -2.80 -7.08 -41.12
C PHE A 422 -1.38 -7.59 -40.90
N LEU A 423 -0.65 -7.05 -39.91
CA LEU A 423 0.69 -7.54 -39.56
C LEU A 423 0.66 -8.97 -39.03
N ILE A 424 -0.32 -9.32 -38.18
CA ILE A 424 -0.52 -10.70 -37.69
C ILE A 424 -0.82 -11.65 -38.85
N GLN A 425 -1.69 -11.26 -39.78
CA GLN A 425 -1.98 -12.05 -40.97
C GLN A 425 -0.74 -12.24 -41.84
N ASN A 426 0.05 -11.20 -42.08
CA ASN A 426 1.29 -11.29 -42.85
C ASN A 426 2.33 -12.19 -42.16
N CYS A 427 2.45 -12.12 -40.82
CA CYS A 427 3.27 -13.06 -40.05
C CYS A 427 2.79 -14.51 -40.19
N GLN A 428 1.48 -14.77 -40.21
CA GLN A 428 0.92 -16.11 -40.42
C GLN A 428 1.17 -16.63 -41.84
N GLU A 429 0.92 -15.82 -42.87
CA GLU A 429 1.17 -16.16 -44.28
C GLU A 429 2.67 -16.44 -44.54
N THR A 430 3.56 -15.66 -43.92
CA THR A 430 5.02 -15.87 -44.04
C THR A 430 5.51 -17.07 -43.21
N GLU A 431 4.87 -17.39 -42.09
CA GLU A 431 5.12 -18.61 -41.31
C GLU A 431 4.66 -19.86 -42.08
N GLU A 432 3.46 -19.85 -42.67
CA GLU A 432 2.92 -20.93 -43.51
C GLU A 432 3.82 -21.17 -44.74
N ALA A 433 4.20 -20.12 -45.47
CA ALA A 433 5.14 -20.23 -46.59
C ALA A 433 6.51 -20.79 -46.17
N LEU A 434 6.98 -20.48 -44.95
CA LEU A 434 8.20 -21.04 -44.39
C LEU A 434 8.04 -22.52 -43.99
N GLU A 435 6.88 -22.93 -43.48
CA GLU A 435 6.56 -24.34 -43.18
C GLU A 435 6.43 -25.19 -44.45
N GLU A 436 5.78 -24.67 -45.50
CA GLU A 436 5.78 -25.28 -46.82
C GLU A 436 7.21 -25.48 -47.34
N LEU A 437 8.04 -24.44 -47.29
CA LEU A 437 9.41 -24.50 -47.79
C LEU A 437 10.27 -25.49 -46.98
N LYS A 438 10.11 -25.53 -45.65
CA LYS A 438 10.74 -26.56 -44.78
C LYS A 438 10.27 -27.98 -45.11
N THR A 439 9.05 -28.14 -45.61
CA THR A 439 8.48 -29.45 -45.96
C THR A 439 8.98 -29.90 -47.32
N LYS A 440 8.90 -29.04 -48.35
CA LYS A 440 9.54 -29.25 -49.67
C LYS A 440 11.05 -29.52 -49.56
N TYR A 441 11.75 -28.83 -48.65
CA TYR A 441 13.16 -29.10 -48.34
C TYR A 441 13.39 -30.48 -47.70
N ARG A 442 12.51 -30.92 -46.80
CA ARG A 442 12.59 -32.27 -46.20
C ARG A 442 12.33 -33.36 -47.24
N GLU A 443 11.33 -33.19 -48.09
CA GLU A 443 10.99 -34.13 -49.17
C GLU A 443 12.12 -34.24 -50.20
N THR A 444 12.61 -33.11 -50.73
CA THR A 444 13.74 -33.10 -51.68
C THR A 444 15.00 -33.67 -51.06
N LYS A 445 15.28 -33.41 -49.77
CA LYS A 445 16.37 -34.05 -49.06
C LYS A 445 16.19 -35.57 -48.96
N GLN A 446 15.00 -36.06 -48.62
CA GLN A 446 14.73 -37.50 -48.57
C GLN A 446 14.87 -38.17 -49.94
N GLN A 447 14.43 -37.52 -51.03
CA GLN A 447 14.62 -37.98 -52.40
C GLN A 447 16.12 -38.06 -52.75
N MET A 448 16.89 -37.01 -52.50
CA MET A 448 18.35 -37.02 -52.71
C MET A 448 19.05 -38.07 -51.85
N ASP A 449 18.71 -38.21 -50.57
CA ASP A 449 19.26 -39.23 -49.66
C ASP A 449 18.90 -40.66 -50.13
N ALA A 450 17.76 -40.85 -50.81
CA ALA A 450 17.36 -42.13 -51.40
C ALA A 450 18.09 -42.40 -52.74
N GLU A 451 18.25 -41.39 -53.59
CA GLU A 451 19.05 -41.47 -54.82
C GLU A 451 20.52 -41.77 -54.52
N ILE A 452 21.12 -41.11 -53.52
CA ILE A 452 22.48 -41.38 -53.05
C ILE A 452 22.63 -42.84 -52.60
N LYS A 453 21.72 -43.35 -51.76
CA LYS A 453 21.71 -44.78 -51.36
C LYS A 453 21.53 -45.72 -52.56
N GLY A 454 20.72 -45.33 -53.54
CA GLY A 454 20.55 -46.05 -54.80
C GLY A 454 21.88 -46.15 -55.56
N LEU A 455 22.56 -45.03 -55.74
CA LEU A 455 23.88 -44.96 -56.38
C LEU A 455 24.94 -45.73 -55.60
N ASP A 456 25.01 -45.61 -54.27
CA ASP A 456 25.92 -46.39 -53.41
C ASP A 456 25.68 -47.90 -53.55
N SER A 457 24.41 -48.34 -53.69
CA SER A 457 24.07 -49.75 -53.92
C SER A 457 24.50 -50.22 -55.32
N GLN A 458 24.39 -49.37 -56.34
CA GLN A 458 24.88 -49.65 -57.70
C GLN A 458 26.40 -49.71 -57.73
N ILE A 459 27.10 -48.77 -57.09
CA ILE A 459 28.56 -48.77 -56.92
C ILE A 459 28.98 -50.06 -56.21
N SER A 460 28.34 -50.44 -55.11
CA SER A 460 28.63 -51.68 -54.37
C SER A 460 28.42 -52.95 -55.23
N SER A 461 27.38 -52.96 -56.08
CA SER A 461 27.10 -54.07 -57.00
C SER A 461 28.13 -54.13 -58.14
N LEU A 462 28.52 -52.99 -58.70
CA LEU A 462 29.57 -52.88 -59.71
C LEU A 462 30.93 -53.26 -59.15
N GLU A 463 31.30 -52.79 -57.95
CA GLU A 463 32.51 -53.21 -57.24
C GLU A 463 32.51 -54.72 -56.99
N SER A 464 31.39 -55.30 -56.54
CA SER A 464 31.31 -56.75 -56.34
C SER A 464 31.43 -57.52 -57.67
N SER A 465 30.87 -57.00 -58.76
CA SER A 465 30.98 -57.59 -60.09
C SER A 465 32.41 -57.49 -60.63
N ILE A 466 33.08 -56.35 -60.44
CA ILE A 466 34.49 -56.14 -60.76
C ILE A 466 35.35 -57.11 -59.95
N ARG A 467 35.16 -57.24 -58.63
CA ARG A 467 35.92 -58.19 -57.80
C ARG A 467 35.75 -59.64 -58.27
N VAL A 468 34.52 -60.06 -58.59
CA VAL A 468 34.27 -61.41 -59.13
C VAL A 468 34.95 -61.61 -60.49
N GLU A 469 34.93 -60.61 -61.36
CA GLU A 469 35.58 -60.71 -62.68
C GLU A 469 37.11 -60.61 -62.59
N GLU A 470 37.64 -59.85 -61.63
CA GLU A 470 39.05 -59.81 -61.26
C GLU A 470 39.53 -61.15 -60.68
N GLU A 471 38.73 -61.78 -59.81
CA GLU A 471 39.02 -63.11 -59.28
C GLU A 471 38.99 -64.19 -60.37
N LYS A 472 37.99 -64.18 -61.27
CA LYS A 472 38.00 -65.04 -62.48
C LYS A 472 39.21 -64.76 -63.36
N SER A 473 39.53 -63.49 -63.62
CA SER A 473 40.67 -63.08 -64.44
C SER A 473 42.02 -63.40 -63.79
N ARG A 474 42.08 -63.47 -62.47
CA ARG A 474 43.23 -63.92 -61.67
C ARG A 474 43.35 -65.43 -61.70
N LEU A 475 42.22 -66.16 -61.61
CA LEU A 475 42.19 -67.61 -61.74
C LEU A 475 42.61 -68.03 -63.16
N LEU A 476 42.06 -67.42 -64.20
CA LEU A 476 42.48 -67.64 -65.59
C LEU A 476 43.97 -67.33 -65.77
N ARG A 477 44.46 -66.18 -65.26
CA ARG A 477 45.90 -65.88 -65.29
C ARG A 477 46.74 -66.92 -64.56
N SER A 478 46.31 -67.41 -63.40
CA SER A 478 47.02 -68.50 -62.70
C SER A 478 47.00 -69.83 -63.45
N LEU A 479 45.97 -70.10 -64.26
CA LEU A 479 45.87 -71.28 -65.12
C LEU A 479 46.69 -71.13 -66.41
N THR A 480 46.85 -69.92 -66.96
CA THR A 480 47.73 -69.68 -68.11
C THR A 480 49.19 -69.62 -67.69
N ASP A 481 49.50 -68.95 -66.59
CA ASP A 481 50.88 -68.79 -66.08
C ASP A 481 51.39 -70.10 -65.43
N GLY A 482 50.48 -70.91 -64.86
CA GLY A 482 50.79 -72.26 -64.36
C GLY A 482 50.69 -73.38 -65.41
N GLY A 483 50.31 -73.06 -66.66
CA GLY A 483 49.96 -74.03 -67.70
C GLY A 483 50.65 -73.82 -69.05
N ALA A 484 51.72 -73.02 -69.10
CA ALA A 484 52.41 -72.65 -70.34
C ALA A 484 53.30 -73.75 -70.97
N GLU A 485 53.23 -75.00 -70.50
CA GLU A 485 53.78 -76.17 -71.19
C GLU A 485 52.77 -77.34 -71.24
N THR A 486 51.84 -77.29 -72.21
CA THR A 486 51.67 -78.34 -73.24
C THR A 486 50.48 -78.04 -74.16
N LYS A 487 50.55 -78.56 -75.39
CA LYS A 487 49.77 -78.08 -76.52
C LYS A 487 48.69 -79.08 -76.94
N ALA A 488 47.43 -78.61 -76.86
CA ALA A 488 46.25 -79.11 -77.57
C ALA A 488 45.67 -80.49 -77.20
N VAL A 489 44.34 -80.56 -77.45
CA VAL A 489 43.42 -81.70 -77.60
C VAL A 489 42.44 -81.91 -76.44
N ALA A 490 41.17 -81.61 -76.77
CA ALA A 490 39.89 -82.09 -76.24
C ALA A 490 39.78 -82.59 -74.79
N THR A 491 38.70 -82.19 -74.08
CA THR A 491 37.56 -83.08 -73.72
C THR A 491 36.48 -82.35 -72.90
N SER A 492 35.22 -82.73 -73.14
CA SER A 492 34.01 -82.53 -72.32
C SER A 492 33.71 -81.13 -71.71
N GLY A 493 32.68 -80.47 -72.24
CA GLY A 493 31.87 -79.55 -71.45
C GLY A 493 31.08 -80.31 -70.37
N GLY A 494 31.18 -79.86 -69.12
CA GLY A 494 30.62 -80.58 -67.98
C GLY A 494 30.60 -79.77 -66.68
N GLY A 495 30.08 -78.53 -66.72
CA GLY A 495 29.98 -77.64 -65.56
C GLY A 495 28.52 -77.40 -65.15
N LYS A 496 28.01 -78.19 -64.21
CA LYS A 496 26.63 -78.07 -63.67
C LYS A 496 26.43 -76.76 -62.92
N THR A 497 25.27 -76.13 -63.05
CA THR A 497 24.66 -75.33 -61.97
C THR A 497 23.13 -75.33 -62.06
N HIS A 498 22.49 -75.39 -60.89
CA HIS A 498 21.08 -75.17 -60.56
C HIS A 498 19.96 -75.97 -61.25
N GLN A 499 19.33 -76.83 -60.43
CA GLN A 499 17.93 -77.19 -60.59
C GLN A 499 17.04 -75.94 -60.49
N GLY A 500 16.46 -75.52 -61.61
CA GLY A 500 15.14 -74.89 -61.63
C GLY A 500 14.06 -75.97 -61.73
N THR A 501 12.83 -75.62 -61.34
CA THR A 501 11.59 -76.41 -61.48
C THR A 501 11.54 -77.23 -62.78
N SER A 502 11.09 -78.49 -62.72
CA SER A 502 11.05 -79.33 -63.92
C SER A 502 10.16 -78.71 -65.01
N LEU A 503 10.61 -78.80 -66.27
CA LEU A 503 9.88 -78.25 -67.41
C LEU A 503 8.48 -78.90 -67.55
N GLU A 504 8.35 -80.13 -67.09
CA GLU A 504 7.10 -80.91 -67.06
C GLU A 504 6.11 -80.37 -66.02
N GLU A 505 6.55 -80.05 -64.79
CA GLU A 505 5.71 -79.38 -63.79
C GLU A 505 5.20 -78.02 -64.32
N LEU A 506 6.07 -77.24 -64.97
CA LEU A 506 5.68 -75.95 -65.56
C LEU A 506 4.68 -76.14 -66.70
N SER A 507 4.90 -77.10 -67.61
CA SER A 507 3.99 -77.39 -68.72
C SER A 507 2.60 -77.84 -68.21
N ALA A 508 2.57 -78.70 -67.19
CA ALA A 508 1.33 -79.09 -66.53
C ALA A 508 0.60 -77.90 -65.87
N LYS A 509 1.34 -76.98 -65.24
CA LYS A 509 0.78 -75.75 -64.65
C LYS A 509 0.21 -74.80 -65.71
N VAL A 510 0.90 -74.65 -66.84
CA VAL A 510 0.42 -73.84 -67.97
C VAL A 510 -0.86 -74.45 -68.55
N SER A 511 -0.94 -75.77 -68.72
CA SER A 511 -2.17 -76.45 -69.17
C SER A 511 -3.33 -76.28 -68.17
N GLU A 512 -3.07 -76.35 -66.85
CA GLU A 512 -4.06 -76.06 -65.79
C GLU A 512 -4.62 -74.63 -65.91
N VAL A 513 -3.76 -73.64 -66.15
CA VAL A 513 -4.16 -72.23 -66.33
C VAL A 513 -4.90 -72.03 -67.66
N TYR A 514 -4.43 -72.64 -68.75
CA TYR A 514 -5.04 -72.57 -70.08
C TYR A 514 -6.52 -73.00 -70.05
N VAL A 515 -6.81 -74.13 -69.40
CA VAL A 515 -8.19 -74.61 -69.21
C VAL A 515 -8.99 -73.67 -68.30
N ARG A 516 -8.41 -73.16 -67.21
CA ARG A 516 -9.11 -72.18 -66.35
C ARG A 516 -9.42 -70.86 -67.04
N CYS A 517 -8.60 -70.44 -68.02
CA CYS A 517 -8.86 -69.29 -68.87
C CYS A 517 -10.01 -69.54 -69.88
N GLY A 518 -10.59 -70.74 -69.92
CA GLY A 518 -11.74 -71.10 -70.75
C GLY A 518 -11.37 -71.53 -72.17
N PHE A 519 -10.15 -72.03 -72.37
CA PHE A 519 -9.73 -72.67 -73.63
C PHE A 519 -9.87 -74.19 -73.55
N ASP A 520 -10.21 -74.84 -74.66
CA ASP A 520 -10.22 -76.30 -74.75
C ASP A 520 -8.79 -76.87 -74.75
N ASN A 521 -8.59 -77.98 -74.01
CA ASN A 521 -7.27 -78.59 -73.86
C ASN A 521 -6.91 -79.46 -75.09
N ASP A 522 -6.38 -78.83 -76.12
CA ASP A 522 -5.83 -79.52 -77.28
C ASP A 522 -4.36 -79.91 -77.05
N ALA A 523 -4.11 -81.21 -76.94
CA ALA A 523 -2.78 -81.78 -76.70
C ALA A 523 -1.77 -81.56 -77.84
N SER A 524 -2.20 -80.99 -78.98
CA SER A 524 -1.31 -80.56 -80.07
C SER A 524 -0.65 -79.21 -79.84
N LEU A 525 -1.13 -78.41 -78.87
CA LEU A 525 -0.59 -77.07 -78.58
C LEU A 525 0.66 -77.13 -77.71
N SER A 526 1.72 -76.46 -78.15
CA SER A 526 2.95 -76.27 -77.38
C SER A 526 2.70 -75.38 -76.15
N THR A 527 3.47 -75.59 -75.08
CA THR A 527 3.44 -74.74 -73.88
C THR A 527 3.61 -73.25 -74.20
N LEU A 528 4.45 -72.91 -75.20
CA LEU A 528 4.62 -71.53 -75.65
C LEU A 528 3.38 -70.97 -76.37
N GLN A 529 2.68 -71.80 -77.14
CA GLN A 529 1.45 -71.41 -77.83
C GLN A 529 0.29 -71.22 -76.83
N MET A 530 0.18 -72.11 -75.83
CA MET A 530 -0.76 -71.93 -74.71
C MET A 530 -0.49 -70.62 -73.96
N LEU A 531 0.77 -70.28 -73.70
CA LEU A 531 1.15 -69.00 -73.08
C LEU A 531 0.81 -67.79 -73.96
N THR A 532 1.11 -67.85 -75.26
CA THR A 532 0.80 -66.75 -76.22
C THR A 532 -0.72 -66.50 -76.29
N ASN A 533 -1.53 -67.56 -76.25
CA ASN A 533 -2.99 -67.44 -76.23
C ASN A 533 -3.53 -66.89 -74.89
N ILE A 534 -2.87 -67.20 -73.75
CA ILE A 534 -3.19 -66.60 -72.44
C ILE A 534 -2.82 -65.12 -72.44
N GLU A 535 -1.65 -64.76 -72.96
CA GLU A 535 -1.16 -63.38 -73.08
C GLU A 535 -2.10 -62.52 -73.94
N ALA A 536 -2.47 -62.98 -75.15
CA ALA A 536 -3.43 -62.29 -76.00
C ALA A 536 -4.80 -62.06 -75.32
N LYS A 537 -5.24 -63.00 -74.47
CA LYS A 537 -6.49 -62.86 -73.69
C LYS A 537 -6.35 -61.95 -72.49
N LEU A 538 -5.16 -61.83 -71.91
CA LEU A 538 -4.87 -60.82 -70.89
C LEU A 538 -4.86 -59.42 -71.52
N ASP A 539 -4.28 -59.23 -72.70
CA ASP A 539 -4.29 -57.95 -73.43
C ASP A 539 -5.70 -57.54 -73.84
N GLU A 540 -6.56 -58.48 -74.26
CA GLU A 540 -7.99 -58.24 -74.48
C GLU A 540 -8.67 -57.73 -73.20
N TYR A 541 -8.43 -58.38 -72.05
CA TYR A 541 -8.98 -57.93 -70.77
C TYR A 541 -8.42 -56.59 -70.29
N PHE A 542 -7.13 -56.30 -70.51
CA PHE A 542 -6.56 -54.98 -70.20
C PHE A 542 -7.20 -53.88 -71.06
N SER A 543 -7.38 -54.12 -72.37
CA SER A 543 -8.08 -53.21 -73.28
C SER A 543 -9.54 -52.94 -72.84
N ILE A 544 -10.22 -53.97 -72.33
CA ILE A 544 -11.57 -53.84 -71.76
C ILE A 544 -11.55 -53.06 -70.43
N ILE A 545 -10.53 -53.24 -69.59
CA ILE A 545 -10.38 -52.50 -68.33
C ILE A 545 -10.08 -51.01 -68.60
N GLU A 546 -9.21 -50.69 -69.55
CA GLU A 546 -8.88 -49.30 -69.93
C GLU A 546 -10.09 -48.51 -70.48
N THR A 547 -11.08 -49.20 -71.04
CA THR A 547 -12.31 -48.58 -71.59
C THR A 547 -13.45 -48.50 -70.56
N MET A 548 -13.32 -49.10 -69.37
CA MET A 548 -14.33 -49.04 -68.32
C MET A 548 -14.18 -47.79 -67.42
N PRO A 549 -15.29 -47.24 -66.87
CA PRO A 549 -15.24 -46.11 -65.94
C PRO A 549 -14.39 -46.42 -64.70
N THR A 550 -13.42 -45.55 -64.40
CA THR A 550 -12.44 -45.73 -63.31
C THR A 550 -13.08 -45.95 -61.94
N GLU A 551 -14.17 -45.26 -61.62
CA GLU A 551 -14.91 -45.45 -60.36
C GLU A 551 -15.45 -46.89 -60.18
N PHE A 552 -15.85 -47.55 -61.27
CA PHE A 552 -16.34 -48.93 -61.22
C PHE A 552 -15.19 -49.92 -61.04
N VAL A 553 -14.07 -49.69 -61.73
CA VAL A 553 -12.84 -50.49 -61.59
C VAL A 553 -12.31 -50.41 -60.15
N GLU A 554 -12.18 -49.20 -59.59
CA GLU A 554 -11.77 -49.01 -58.19
C GLU A 554 -12.69 -49.72 -57.19
N GLN A 555 -14.01 -49.70 -57.40
CA GLN A 555 -14.96 -50.39 -56.53
C GLN A 555 -14.81 -51.92 -56.62
N ALA A 556 -14.60 -52.45 -57.82
CA ALA A 556 -14.35 -53.88 -58.03
C ALA A 556 -13.02 -54.33 -57.40
N GLU A 557 -11.95 -53.54 -57.54
CA GLU A 557 -10.66 -53.78 -56.88
C GLU A 557 -10.78 -53.73 -55.36
N LYS A 558 -11.41 -52.69 -54.81
CA LYS A 558 -11.66 -52.57 -53.36
C LYS A 558 -12.48 -53.75 -52.83
N ALA A 559 -13.44 -54.27 -53.60
CA ALA A 559 -14.19 -55.47 -53.26
C ALA A 559 -13.33 -56.75 -53.29
N LYS A 560 -12.51 -56.95 -54.33
CA LYS A 560 -11.62 -58.11 -54.45
C LYS A 560 -10.49 -58.13 -53.43
N GLU A 561 -9.89 -56.99 -53.14
CA GLU A 561 -8.88 -56.85 -52.09
C GLU A 561 -9.50 -57.08 -50.69
N LYS A 562 -10.75 -56.66 -50.47
CA LYS A 562 -11.52 -56.99 -49.26
C LYS A 562 -11.78 -58.49 -49.14
N GLU A 563 -12.19 -59.16 -50.22
CA GLU A 563 -12.37 -60.63 -50.28
C GLU A 563 -11.06 -61.37 -49.96
N ARG A 564 -9.94 -60.95 -50.57
CA ARG A 564 -8.60 -61.49 -50.31
C ARG A 564 -8.19 -61.34 -48.85
N ARG A 565 -8.35 -60.14 -48.27
CA ARG A 565 -8.06 -59.88 -46.85
C ARG A 565 -8.95 -60.70 -45.92
N GLN A 566 -10.21 -60.91 -46.28
CA GLN A 566 -11.13 -61.74 -45.53
C GLN A 566 -10.70 -63.22 -45.57
N ARG A 567 -10.41 -63.78 -46.75
CA ARG A 567 -9.91 -65.16 -46.91
C ARG A 567 -8.61 -65.39 -46.13
N ALA A 568 -7.67 -64.44 -46.16
CA ALA A 568 -6.43 -64.54 -45.38
C ALA A 568 -6.64 -64.49 -43.85
N ARG A 569 -7.64 -63.74 -43.38
CA ARG A 569 -8.04 -63.71 -41.96
C ARG A 569 -8.72 -65.02 -41.55
N GLU A 570 -9.62 -65.53 -42.38
CA GLU A 570 -10.32 -66.81 -42.17
C GLU A 570 -9.33 -67.98 -42.15
N GLU A 571 -8.37 -68.01 -43.08
CA GLU A 571 -7.31 -69.02 -43.11
C GLU A 571 -6.42 -68.94 -41.86
N LYS A 572 -5.97 -67.75 -41.45
CA LYS A 572 -5.18 -67.57 -40.22
C LYS A 572 -5.94 -68.02 -38.97
N LEU A 573 -7.24 -67.74 -38.91
CA LEU A 573 -8.11 -68.17 -37.81
C LEU A 573 -8.34 -69.69 -37.82
N GLU A 574 -8.50 -70.30 -39.00
CA GLU A 574 -8.60 -71.76 -39.13
C GLU A 574 -7.27 -72.46 -38.79
N GLN A 575 -6.12 -71.90 -39.16
CA GLN A 575 -4.80 -72.41 -38.77
C GLN A 575 -4.61 -72.36 -37.24
N GLN A 576 -4.98 -71.23 -36.60
CA GLN A 576 -4.96 -71.12 -35.13
C GLN A 576 -5.91 -72.14 -34.48
N LYS A 577 -7.12 -72.31 -35.03
CA LYS A 577 -8.10 -73.28 -34.55
C LYS A 577 -7.57 -74.72 -34.69
N ARG A 578 -7.01 -75.11 -35.84
CA ARG A 578 -6.36 -76.42 -36.04
C ARG A 578 -5.20 -76.64 -35.08
N GLU A 579 -4.39 -75.62 -34.78
CA GLU A 579 -3.32 -75.80 -33.80
C GLU A 579 -3.87 -75.95 -32.38
N GLN A 580 -4.90 -75.17 -32.01
CA GLN A 580 -5.57 -75.29 -30.72
C GLN A 580 -6.24 -76.68 -30.57
N GLU A 581 -6.97 -77.15 -31.59
CA GLU A 581 -7.54 -78.49 -31.67
C GLU A 581 -6.43 -79.56 -31.55
N ARG A 582 -5.30 -79.41 -32.25
CA ARG A 582 -4.15 -80.33 -32.12
C ARG A 582 -3.54 -80.32 -30.71
N ARG A 583 -3.46 -79.16 -30.06
CA ARG A 583 -2.96 -79.03 -28.67
C ARG A 583 -3.93 -79.69 -27.68
N VAL A 584 -5.23 -79.47 -27.84
CA VAL A 584 -6.29 -80.11 -27.05
C VAL A 584 -6.28 -81.63 -27.27
N GLN A 585 -6.22 -82.09 -28.53
CA GLN A 585 -6.17 -83.51 -28.87
C GLN A 585 -4.94 -84.20 -28.27
N ARG A 586 -3.76 -83.59 -28.37
CA ARG A 586 -2.53 -84.10 -27.73
C ARG A 586 -2.64 -84.10 -26.20
N SER A 587 -3.34 -83.14 -25.61
CA SER A 587 -3.59 -83.12 -24.16
C SER A 587 -4.58 -84.20 -23.74
N LEU A 588 -5.60 -84.47 -24.56
CA LEU A 588 -6.61 -85.51 -24.36
C LEU A 588 -5.97 -86.90 -24.49
N GLU A 589 -5.19 -87.12 -25.55
CA GLU A 589 -4.39 -88.34 -25.76
C GLU A 589 -3.43 -88.58 -24.58
N ARG A 590 -2.76 -87.53 -24.10
CA ARG A 590 -1.89 -87.62 -22.90
C ARG A 590 -2.64 -87.94 -21.61
N ALA A 591 -3.91 -87.54 -21.50
CA ALA A 591 -4.76 -87.85 -20.36
C ALA A 591 -5.37 -89.26 -20.45
N GLN A 592 -5.63 -89.75 -21.67
CA GLN A 592 -6.09 -91.12 -21.93
C GLN A 592 -4.94 -92.15 -21.90
N ALA A 593 -3.71 -91.72 -22.17
CA ALA A 593 -2.53 -92.58 -22.09
C ALA A 593 -2.39 -93.18 -20.68
N PRO A 594 -2.30 -94.52 -20.55
CA PRO A 594 -2.27 -95.16 -19.24
C PRO A 594 -1.05 -94.72 -18.43
N VAL A 595 -1.29 -94.20 -17.22
CA VAL A 595 -0.23 -93.65 -16.35
C VAL A 595 0.74 -94.77 -15.93
N MET A 596 1.86 -94.87 -16.62
CA MET A 596 2.94 -95.81 -16.29
C MET A 596 3.56 -95.45 -14.94
N LYS A 597 3.13 -96.15 -13.89
CA LYS A 597 3.75 -96.08 -12.56
C LYS A 597 5.17 -96.63 -12.64
N LYS A 598 6.18 -95.76 -12.49
CA LYS A 598 7.59 -96.19 -12.38
C LYS A 598 7.76 -96.99 -11.09
N THR A 599 7.87 -98.31 -11.21
CA THR A 599 8.14 -99.21 -10.09
C THR A 599 9.63 -99.20 -9.77
N GLY A 600 9.98 -98.78 -8.55
CA GLY A 600 11.36 -98.70 -8.08
C GLY A 600 11.80 -97.30 -7.65
N LYS A 601 12.76 -97.25 -6.73
CA LYS A 601 13.29 -95.99 -6.17
C LYS A 601 14.16 -95.30 -7.23
N PRO A 602 13.88 -94.05 -7.66
CA PRO A 602 14.66 -93.40 -8.70
C PRO A 602 16.15 -93.28 -8.30
N VAL A 603 17.04 -93.62 -9.23
CA VAL A 603 18.49 -93.45 -9.03
C VAL A 603 18.81 -91.96 -9.05
N MET A 604 19.02 -91.38 -7.87
CA MET A 604 19.45 -90.00 -7.74
C MET A 604 20.94 -89.88 -8.03
N PHE A 605 21.28 -89.34 -9.21
CA PHE A 605 22.63 -88.88 -9.47
C PHE A 605 22.99 -87.76 -8.49
N ARG A 606 24.18 -87.84 -7.90
CA ARG A 606 24.64 -86.89 -6.89
C ARG A 606 24.81 -85.50 -7.52
N SER A 607 24.44 -84.46 -6.78
CA SER A 607 24.43 -83.08 -7.26
C SER A 607 25.82 -82.60 -7.70
N HIS A 608 26.00 -82.39 -9.00
CA HIS A 608 27.19 -81.69 -9.51
C HIS A 608 27.09 -80.21 -9.14
N VAL A 609 28.11 -79.68 -8.45
CA VAL A 609 28.10 -78.28 -8.00
C VAL A 609 28.14 -77.35 -9.22
N VAL A 610 27.08 -76.58 -9.42
CA VAL A 610 27.01 -75.55 -10.48
C VAL A 610 27.93 -74.39 -10.10
N ARG A 611 29.01 -74.22 -10.85
CA ARG A 611 29.89 -73.05 -10.71
C ARG A 611 29.11 -71.77 -11.04
N LYS A 612 28.94 -70.87 -10.07
CA LYS A 612 28.41 -69.52 -10.29
C LYS A 612 29.31 -68.77 -11.27
N LYS A 613 28.88 -68.61 -12.52
CA LYS A 613 29.57 -67.78 -13.52
C LYS A 613 29.32 -66.31 -13.16
N LYS A 614 30.37 -65.48 -13.16
CA LYS A 614 30.26 -64.02 -12.88
C LYS A 614 29.23 -63.38 -13.81
N VAL A 615 28.48 -62.43 -13.29
CA VAL A 615 27.67 -61.51 -14.10
C VAL A 615 28.63 -60.63 -14.90
N GLY A 616 28.79 -60.97 -16.17
CA GLY A 616 29.31 -60.07 -17.20
C GLY A 616 28.14 -59.61 -18.05
N SER A 617 28.07 -58.30 -18.32
CA SER A 617 27.05 -57.72 -19.20
C SER A 617 27.11 -58.35 -20.60
N HIS A 618 26.00 -58.90 -21.09
CA HIS A 618 25.55 -58.75 -22.49
C HIS A 618 24.19 -59.43 -22.74
N ASN A 619 23.48 -58.88 -23.74
CA ASN A 619 22.22 -59.34 -24.35
C ASN A 619 20.99 -59.45 -23.44
N VAL A 620 20.42 -58.26 -23.20
CA VAL A 620 18.97 -58.05 -23.10
C VAL A 620 18.27 -58.75 -24.28
N LYS A 621 17.16 -59.44 -24.02
CA LYS A 621 16.21 -59.84 -25.07
C LYS A 621 15.42 -58.60 -25.51
N LYS A 622 15.91 -57.90 -26.54
CA LYS A 622 15.09 -57.11 -27.46
C LYS A 622 14.97 -57.93 -28.75
N ASN A 623 13.77 -57.98 -29.35
CA ASN A 623 13.56 -58.22 -30.79
C ASN A 623 12.09 -58.26 -31.24
N ASP A 624 11.10 -58.29 -30.33
CA ASP A 624 9.69 -58.26 -30.74
C ASP A 624 9.15 -56.82 -30.82
N GLU A 625 9.29 -56.02 -29.75
CA GLU A 625 8.79 -54.63 -29.71
C GLU A 625 9.59 -53.65 -30.60
N GLU A 626 10.87 -53.92 -30.86
CA GLU A 626 11.72 -53.08 -31.73
C GLU A 626 11.40 -53.31 -33.21
N ALA A 627 11.05 -54.54 -33.59
CA ALA A 627 10.58 -54.87 -34.93
C ALA A 627 9.17 -54.29 -35.22
N GLU A 628 8.28 -54.25 -34.22
CA GLU A 628 6.99 -53.56 -34.36
C GLU A 628 7.17 -52.04 -34.47
N LEU A 629 8.15 -51.44 -33.78
CA LEU A 629 8.44 -50.01 -33.88
C LEU A 629 9.06 -49.64 -35.24
N GLU A 630 9.99 -50.44 -35.77
CA GLU A 630 10.52 -50.26 -37.13
C GLU A 630 9.43 -50.41 -38.19
N ALA A 631 8.55 -51.40 -38.06
CA ALA A 631 7.41 -51.59 -38.97
C ALA A 631 6.36 -50.48 -38.90
N PHE A 632 6.23 -49.79 -37.76
CA PHE A 632 5.38 -48.61 -37.60
C PHE A 632 6.02 -47.36 -38.21
N LEU A 633 7.32 -47.12 -37.97
CA LEU A 633 8.05 -45.98 -38.51
C LEU A 633 8.29 -46.07 -40.02
N ALA A 634 8.31 -47.27 -40.61
CA ALA A 634 8.37 -47.47 -42.06
C ALA A 634 7.02 -47.30 -42.78
N ARG A 635 5.99 -46.79 -42.09
CA ARG A 635 4.62 -46.59 -42.61
C ARG A 635 4.11 -45.15 -42.48
N VAL A 636 5.00 -44.24 -42.09
CA VAL A 636 4.88 -42.78 -42.18
C VAL A 636 5.86 -42.31 -43.25
#